data_AF-A0A9W8TGH0-F1
#
_entry.id   AF-A0A9W8TGH0-F1
#
_cell.length_a   1.000
_cell.length_b   1.000
_cell.length_c   1.000
_cell.angle_alpha   90.00
_cell.angle_beta   90.00
_cell.angle_gamma   90.00
#
_symmetry.space_group_name_H-M   'P 1'
#
loop_
_entity.id
_entity.type
_entity.pdbx_description
1 polymer ?
#
loop_
_entity_poly.entity_id
_entity_poly.type
_entity_poly.pdbx_seq_one_letter_code
_entity_poly.pdbx_strand_id
1 'polypeptide(L)'
;MALIQNESQLLLAIQAIEKDPKLSIRAAHRIYAIPYTTLYDRIHGLQYILDLDARAFPPRLAGVEDMANRLLRDRDAPPVAKRWASNFVKRQPELRTRFDRKYDYQRAQCEDPDALNAWF
;
A
#
# COMPACT_ATOMS: atom_id res chain seq x y z
N MET A 1 22.31 -15.68 -0.43
CA MET A 1 21.54 -15.33 0.77
C MET A 1 21.70 -13.84 1.05
N ALA A 2 20.81 -12.98 0.53
CA ALA A 2 20.89 -11.52 0.71
C ALA A 2 19.50 -10.90 0.98
N LEU A 3 18.81 -11.39 2.01
CA LEU A 3 17.46 -10.93 2.37
C LEU A 3 17.40 -10.25 3.76
N ILE A 4 18.55 -9.88 4.33
CA ILE A 4 18.64 -9.20 5.64
C ILE A 4 19.28 -7.80 5.50
N GLN A 5 19.13 -7.13 4.36
CA GLN A 5 19.70 -5.79 4.18
C GLN A 5 18.78 -4.75 4.84
N ASN A 6 18.87 -4.69 6.17
CA ASN A 6 18.42 -3.67 7.13
C ASN A 6 17.09 -2.96 6.84
N GLU A 7 15.96 -3.55 7.27
CA GLU A 7 14.65 -2.88 7.33
C GLU A 7 14.73 -1.49 8.01
N SER A 8 15.65 -1.30 8.95
CA SER A 8 15.95 -0.01 9.57
C SER A 8 16.44 1.05 8.58
N GLN A 9 17.31 0.70 7.63
CA GLN A 9 17.77 1.62 6.59
C GLN A 9 16.64 1.95 5.62
N LEU A 10 15.79 0.98 5.30
CA LEU A 10 14.62 1.19 4.45
C LEU A 10 13.65 2.20 5.06
N LEU A 11 13.35 2.07 6.36
CA LEU A 11 12.50 3.02 7.09
C LEU A 11 13.13 4.41 7.18
N LEU A 12 14.44 4.51 7.44
CA LEU A 12 15.15 5.79 7.46
C LEU A 12 15.11 6.48 6.09
N ALA A 13 15.27 5.72 5.00
CA ALA A 13 15.21 6.26 3.64
C ALA A 13 13.81 6.81 3.30
N ILE A 14 12.73 6.10 3.70
CA ILE A 14 11.36 6.58 3.53
C ILE A 14 11.15 7.87 4.30
N GLN A 15 11.51 7.89 5.59
CA GLN A 15 11.34 9.06 6.44
C GLN A 15 12.14 10.27 5.92
N ALA A 16 13.32 10.05 5.35
CA ALA A 16 14.13 11.10 4.75
C ALA A 16 13.46 11.72 3.52
N ILE A 17 12.86 10.90 2.65
CA ILE A 17 12.10 11.36 1.48
C ILE A 17 10.84 12.11 1.90
N GLU A 18 10.14 11.64 2.94
CA GLU A 18 8.95 12.34 3.45
C GLU A 18 9.30 13.73 4.03
N LYS A 19 10.44 13.86 4.71
CA LYS A 19 10.90 15.13 5.28
C LYS A 19 11.46 16.11 4.25
N ASP A 20 12.14 15.59 3.23
CA ASP A 20 12.70 16.40 2.15
C ASP A 20 12.11 15.99 0.78
N PRO A 21 11.07 16.68 0.30
CA PRO A 21 10.43 16.35 -0.98
C PRO A 21 11.35 16.58 -2.20
N LYS A 22 12.51 17.24 -2.04
CA LYS A 22 13.50 17.38 -3.12
C LYS A 22 14.38 16.14 -3.26
N LEU A 23 14.41 15.27 -2.24
CA LEU A 23 15.20 14.05 -2.27
C LEU A 23 14.54 13.00 -3.16
N SER A 24 15.12 12.76 -4.34
CA SER A 24 14.62 11.71 -5.22
C SER A 24 14.86 10.30 -4.67
N ILE A 25 13.95 9.36 -4.97
CA ILE A 25 14.12 7.92 -4.69
C ILE A 25 15.46 7.40 -5.23
N ARG A 26 15.87 7.89 -6.41
CA ARG A 26 17.15 7.57 -7.07
C ARG A 26 18.38 8.05 -6.30
N ALA A 27 18.26 9.10 -5.50
CA ALA A 27 19.33 9.58 -4.62
C ALA A 27 19.31 8.82 -3.29
N ALA A 28 18.13 8.65 -2.70
CA ALA A 28 17.94 8.00 -1.41
C ALA A 28 18.49 6.56 -1.41
N HIS A 29 18.18 5.73 -2.42
CA HIS A 29 18.66 4.35 -2.42
C HIS A 29 20.19 4.24 -2.50
N ARG A 30 20.88 5.22 -3.13
CA ARG A 30 22.34 5.31 -3.15
C ARG A 30 22.90 5.72 -1.78
N ILE A 31 22.29 6.71 -1.13
CA ILE A 31 22.72 7.24 0.18
C ILE A 31 22.59 6.16 1.26
N TYR A 32 21.46 5.46 1.29
CA TYR A 32 21.16 4.45 2.31
C TYR A 32 21.61 3.04 1.92
N ALA A 33 22.28 2.88 0.76
CA ALA A 33 22.80 1.61 0.23
C ALA A 33 21.75 0.49 0.16
N ILE A 34 20.58 0.81 -0.39
CA ILE A 34 19.41 -0.10 -0.52
C ILE A 34 19.16 -0.39 -2.00
N PRO A 35 18.66 -1.59 -2.36
CA PRO A 35 18.15 -1.83 -3.70
C PRO A 35 17.05 -0.83 -4.08
N TYR A 36 17.20 -0.18 -5.24
CA TYR A 36 16.25 0.81 -5.74
C TYR A 36 14.83 0.26 -5.84
N THR A 37 14.69 -0.97 -6.33
CA THR A 37 13.40 -1.65 -6.50
C THR A 37 12.68 -1.82 -5.17
N THR A 38 13.38 -2.20 -4.11
CA THR A 38 12.81 -2.36 -2.78
C THR A 38 12.26 -1.05 -2.22
N LEU A 39 13.02 0.04 -2.35
CA LEU A 39 12.57 1.37 -1.91
C LEU A 39 11.40 1.89 -2.77
N TYR A 40 11.47 1.67 -4.08
CA TYR A 40 10.41 2.03 -5.03
C TYR A 40 9.09 1.30 -4.71
N ASP A 41 9.13 -0.02 -4.65
CA ASP A 41 7.94 -0.86 -4.44
C ASP A 41 7.28 -0.55 -3.09
N ARG A 42 8.10 -0.26 -2.08
CA ARG A 42 7.66 0.18 -0.74
C ARG A 42 6.89 1.50 -0.82
N ILE A 43 7.50 2.56 -1.36
CA ILE A 43 6.87 3.90 -1.42
C ILE A 43 5.60 3.86 -2.28
N HIS A 44 5.66 3.28 -3.48
CA HIS A 44 4.54 3.29 -4.40
C HIS A 44 3.37 2.41 -3.92
N GLY A 45 3.66 1.27 -3.28
CA GLY A 45 2.63 0.43 -2.68
C GLY A 45 1.93 1.10 -1.49
N LEU A 46 2.68 1.78 -0.62
CA LEU A 46 2.11 2.56 0.49
C LEU A 46 1.25 3.72 -0.02
N GLN A 47 1.77 4.50 -0.98
CA GLN A 47 1.06 5.65 -1.52
C GLN A 47 -0.26 5.26 -2.19
N TYR A 48 -0.28 4.15 -2.93
CA TYR A 48 -1.50 3.64 -3.53
C TYR A 48 -2.55 3.27 -2.46
N ILE A 49 -2.14 2.59 -1.39
CA ILE A 49 -3.07 2.15 -0.34
C ILE A 49 -3.59 3.34 0.47
N LEU A 50 -2.73 4.33 0.74
CA LEU A 50 -3.15 5.57 1.40
C LEU A 50 -4.10 6.40 0.53
N ASP A 51 -3.87 6.46 -0.78
CA ASP A 51 -4.77 7.13 -1.74
C ASP A 51 -6.14 6.43 -1.80
N LEU A 52 -6.18 5.10 -1.78
CA LEU A 52 -7.44 4.35 -1.66
C LEU A 52 -8.21 4.69 -0.38
N ASP A 53 -7.52 4.68 0.76
CA ASP A 53 -8.12 5.00 2.06
C ASP A 53 -8.59 6.46 2.14
N ALA A 54 -7.84 7.40 1.56
CA ALA A 54 -8.23 8.81 1.47
C ALA A 54 -9.50 9.02 0.63
N ARG A 55 -9.73 8.18 -0.37
CA ARG A 55 -10.95 8.16 -1.19
C ARG A 55 -12.09 7.37 -0.56
N ALA A 56 -11.93 6.94 0.69
CA ALA A 56 -12.86 6.06 1.42
C ALA A 56 -13.12 4.71 0.73
N PHE A 57 -12.23 4.27 -0.17
CA PHE A 57 -12.29 2.94 -0.74
C PHE A 57 -11.49 1.99 0.15
N PRO A 58 -12.12 0.95 0.73
CA PRO A 58 -11.41 0.02 1.59
C PRO A 58 -10.33 -0.71 0.77
N PRO A 59 -9.05 -0.67 1.18
CA PRO A 59 -7.99 -1.32 0.43
C PRO A 59 -8.20 -2.84 0.46
N ARG A 60 -8.30 -3.44 -0.74
CA ARG A 60 -8.44 -4.90 -0.92
C ARG A 60 -7.13 -5.48 -1.42
N LEU A 61 -6.79 -6.69 -0.98
CA LEU A 61 -5.58 -7.40 -1.46
C LEU A 61 -5.57 -7.55 -2.98
N ALA A 62 -6.74 -7.82 -3.59
CA ALA A 62 -6.90 -7.88 -5.04
C ALA A 62 -6.55 -6.54 -5.72
N GLY A 63 -6.98 -5.40 -5.16
CA GLY A 63 -6.64 -4.09 -5.71
C GLY A 63 -5.14 -3.79 -5.66
N VAL A 64 -4.46 -4.20 -4.60
CA VAL A 64 -3.00 -4.09 -4.49
C VAL A 64 -2.29 -4.96 -5.53
N GLU A 65 -2.79 -6.18 -5.76
CA GLU A 65 -2.29 -7.08 -6.80
C GLU A 65 -2.49 -6.50 -8.21
N ASP A 66 -3.68 -6.00 -8.52
CA ASP A 66 -4.01 -5.38 -9.80
C ASP A 66 -3.14 -4.15 -10.08
N MET A 67 -2.92 -3.30 -9.07
CA MET A 67 -2.01 -2.17 -9.17
C MET A 67 -0.57 -2.62 -9.48
N ALA A 68 -0.06 -3.61 -8.75
CA ALA A 68 1.29 -4.12 -8.97
C ALA A 68 1.44 -4.73 -10.36
N ASN A 69 0.46 -5.53 -10.80
CA ASN A 69 0.43 -6.11 -12.14
C ASN A 69 0.35 -5.06 -13.24
N ARG A 70 -0.39 -3.96 -13.03
CA ARG A 70 -0.41 -2.83 -13.96
C ARG A 70 0.97 -2.20 -14.11
N LEU A 71 1.65 -1.90 -13.00
CA LEU A 71 3.01 -1.33 -13.03
C LEU A 71 4.03 -2.28 -13.67
N LEU A 72 3.88 -3.59 -13.49
CA LEU A 72 4.74 -4.60 -14.11
C LEU A 72 4.48 -4.69 -15.61
N ARG A 73 3.21 -4.62 -16.03
CA ARG A 73 2.83 -4.60 -17.44
C ARG A 73 3.40 -3.40 -18.18
N ASP A 74 3.40 -2.22 -17.56
CA ASP A 74 4.00 -1.00 -18.13
C ASP A 74 5.53 -1.12 -18.29
N ARG A 75 6.17 -2.13 -17.69
CA ARG A 75 7.61 -2.42 -17.73
C ARG A 75 7.93 -3.70 -18.52
N ASP A 76 6.95 -4.30 -19.19
CA ASP A 76 7.07 -5.60 -19.85
C ASP A 76 7.60 -6.72 -18.92
N ALA A 77 7.20 -6.68 -17.65
CA ALA A 77 7.62 -7.64 -16.62
C ALA A 77 6.50 -8.68 -16.32
N PRO A 78 6.87 -9.90 -15.88
CA PRO A 78 5.90 -10.92 -15.51
C PRO A 78 5.04 -10.47 -14.31
N PRO A 79 3.79 -10.95 -14.19
CA PRO A 79 2.89 -10.59 -13.10
C PRO A 79 3.38 -11.11 -11.75
N VAL A 80 2.84 -10.54 -10.67
CA VAL A 80 3.16 -10.98 -9.31
C VAL A 80 2.62 -12.38 -9.02
N ALA A 81 3.27 -13.10 -8.12
CA ALA A 81 2.79 -14.40 -7.66
C ALA A 81 1.53 -14.26 -6.79
N LYS A 82 0.66 -15.28 -6.77
CA LYS A 82 -0.61 -15.32 -6.02
C LYS A 82 -0.53 -14.90 -4.54
N ARG A 83 0.60 -15.14 -3.86
CA ARG A 83 0.79 -14.78 -2.44
C ARG A 83 1.48 -13.44 -2.23
N TRP A 84 1.82 -12.73 -3.30
CA TRP A 84 2.62 -11.52 -3.23
C TRP A 84 1.90 -10.42 -2.48
N ALA A 85 0.63 -10.11 -2.79
CA ALA A 85 -0.10 -9.01 -2.14
C ALA A 85 -0.29 -9.24 -0.63
N SER A 86 -0.66 -10.46 -0.22
CA SER A 86 -0.80 -10.78 1.21
C SER A 86 0.54 -10.76 1.95
N ASN A 87 1.61 -11.25 1.33
CA ASN A 87 2.95 -11.18 1.91
C ASN A 87 3.49 -9.75 1.94
N PHE A 88 3.18 -8.93 0.93
CA PHE A 88 3.51 -7.52 0.89
C PHE A 88 2.87 -6.83 2.08
N VAL A 89 1.54 -6.86 2.21
CA VAL A 89 0.84 -6.23 3.35
C VAL A 89 1.35 -6.73 4.70
N LYS A 90 1.63 -8.03 4.85
CA LYS A 90 2.17 -8.59 6.11
C LYS A 90 3.56 -8.07 6.48
N ARG A 91 4.40 -7.74 5.49
CA ARG A 91 5.75 -7.19 5.71
C ARG A 91 5.70 -5.70 6.09
N GLN A 92 4.54 -5.06 5.96
CA GLN A 92 4.36 -3.62 6.10
C GLN A 92 3.58 -3.30 7.38
N PRO A 93 4.24 -2.98 8.50
CA PRO A 93 3.54 -2.65 9.74
C PRO A 93 2.64 -1.41 9.59
N GLU A 94 3.02 -0.46 8.74
CA GLU A 94 2.25 0.75 8.40
C GLU A 94 0.88 0.45 7.78
N LEU A 95 0.77 -0.67 7.07
CA LEU A 95 -0.46 -1.06 6.35
C LEU A 95 -1.39 -1.92 7.20
N ARG A 96 -0.89 -2.54 8.26
CA ARG A 96 -1.62 -3.52 9.05
C ARG A 96 -2.94 -2.97 9.60
N THR A 97 -2.96 -1.72 10.05
CA THR A 97 -4.15 -1.07 10.61
C THR A 97 -5.18 -0.62 9.57
N ARG A 98 -4.84 -0.64 8.27
CA ARG A 98 -5.71 -0.20 7.17
C ARG A 98 -6.52 -1.33 6.56
N PHE A 99 -5.98 -2.56 6.52
CA PHE A 99 -6.68 -3.72 5.95
C PHE A 99 -7.64 -4.42 6.94
N ASP A 100 -7.39 -4.35 8.24
CA ASP A 100 -8.18 -5.05 9.26
C ASP A 100 -9.46 -4.30 9.71
N ARG A 101 -9.84 -3.20 9.05
CA ARG A 101 -11.05 -2.45 9.39
C ARG A 101 -12.29 -3.16 8.87
N LYS A 102 -13.08 -3.76 9.78
CA LYS A 102 -14.43 -4.24 9.48
C LYS A 102 -15.26 -3.04 8.99
N TYR A 103 -15.82 -3.17 7.78
CA TYR A 103 -16.68 -2.15 7.21
C TYR A 103 -17.91 -1.94 8.08
N ASP A 104 -18.22 -0.70 8.44
CA ASP A 104 -19.40 -0.35 9.23
C ASP A 104 -20.63 -0.33 8.31
N TYR A 105 -21.24 -1.50 8.15
CA TYR A 105 -22.40 -1.70 7.28
C TYR A 105 -23.60 -0.84 7.66
N GLN A 106 -23.80 -0.56 8.96
CA GLN A 106 -24.89 0.29 9.43
C GLN A 106 -24.74 1.72 8.89
N ARG A 107 -23.50 2.21 8.85
CA ARG A 107 -23.19 3.54 8.31
C ARG A 107 -23.26 3.61 6.79
N ALA A 108 -22.93 2.52 6.10
CA ALA A 108 -22.96 2.46 4.64
C ALA A 108 -24.38 2.35 4.07
N GLN A 109 -25.27 1.71 4.81
CA GLN A 109 -26.65 1.54 4.40
C GLN A 109 -27.48 2.79 4.67
N CYS A 110 -27.07 3.68 5.59
CA CYS A 110 -27.89 4.82 6.03
C CYS A 110 -29.37 4.43 6.21
N GLU A 111 -29.62 3.17 6.59
CA GLU A 111 -30.96 2.62 6.73
C GLU A 111 -31.49 3.15 8.05
N ASP A 112 -32.30 4.19 7.97
CA ASP A 112 -33.19 4.55 9.06
C ASP A 112 -34.35 3.53 9.04
N PRO A 113 -34.44 2.64 10.03
CA PRO A 113 -35.49 1.62 10.08
C PRO A 113 -36.88 2.23 10.01
N ASP A 114 -37.06 3.45 10.53
CA ASP A 114 -38.33 4.16 10.53
C ASP A 114 -38.65 4.72 9.14
N ALA A 115 -37.65 5.19 8.40
CA ALA A 115 -37.81 5.64 7.01
C ALA A 115 -38.11 4.48 6.04
N LEU A 116 -37.54 3.29 6.29
CA LEU A 116 -37.79 2.07 5.50
C LEU A 116 -39.19 1.52 5.74
N ASN A 117 -39.64 1.47 7.00
CA ASN A 117 -40.99 1.02 7.37
C ASN A 117 -42.09 2.00 6.94
N ALA A 118 -41.77 3.28 6.70
CA ALA A 118 -42.73 4.25 6.17
C ALA A 118 -43.01 4.09 4.67
N TRP A 119 -42.17 3.34 3.94
CA TRP A 119 -42.24 3.20 2.48
C TRP A 119 -42.83 1.86 2.00
N PHE A 120 -42.92 0.86 2.88
CA PHE A 120 -43.48 -0.47 2.61
C PHE A 120 -44.67 -0.74 3.52
#